data_AF-A0A951LDK6-F1
#
_entry.id   AF-A0A951LDK6-F1
#
_cell.length_a   1.000
_cell.length_b   1.000
_cell.length_c   1.000
_cell.angle_alpha   90.00
_cell.angle_beta   90.00
_cell.angle_gamma   90.00
#
_symmetry.space_group_name_H-M   'P 1'
#
loop_
_entity.id
_entity.type
_entity.pdbx_description
1 polymer ?
#
loop_
_entity_poly.entity_id
_entity_poly.type
_entity_poly.pdbx_seq_one_letter_code
_entity_poly.pdbx_strand_id
1 'polypeptide(L)'
;MPQQIFEGFDTGPDGWTITNDIPASLQWEATGGDPDGYLQWTDETFGAPDALYVTDVNSGASNFIGDQSAYYGGILAYHIEDQAGYDASGYDSTGEVVLIGDGQTLAIAVGIAGTSWTDYSVQLTASAGWKVDSLDGSSATEAQMQQVLGDLTTLEIQAEYISGHEVGGLDDVAMIAPGELSASWDTASNGDWNTGNDWSGGIVPNSNMADATIDLAGNYTVTIAGNESETVDTATLDASGAVLDIQGALTLTGSTAELLIEDGTVDLQGRIVGGTIDQTGGTLILDRYATVDGVTIEQTGGALQLDYYVTLDGAAFLLGSPGSRWPYPTATSSTSPAGSACSP
;
A
#
# COMPACT_ATOMS: atom_id res chain seq x y z
N MET A 1 -13.35 0.94 16.96
CA MET A 1 -13.65 0.03 15.84
C MET A 1 -12.41 -0.83 15.64
N PRO A 2 -12.53 -2.03 15.06
CA PRO A 2 -11.34 -2.81 14.73
C PRO A 2 -10.44 -2.00 13.80
N GLN A 3 -9.14 -2.22 13.92
CA GLN A 3 -8.11 -1.56 13.15
C GLN A 3 -8.04 -2.13 11.72
N GLN A 4 -8.27 -3.43 11.62
CA GLN A 4 -8.44 -4.17 10.40
C GLN A 4 -9.70 -5.02 10.52
N ILE A 5 -10.47 -5.12 9.45
CA ILE A 5 -11.38 -6.23 9.23
C ILE A 5 -10.66 -7.21 8.31
N PHE A 6 -10.68 -8.49 8.66
CA PHE A 6 -10.02 -9.55 7.88
C PHE A 6 -10.91 -10.78 7.84
N GLU A 7 -10.97 -11.42 6.67
CA GLU A 7 -11.61 -12.70 6.44
C GLU A 7 -10.75 -13.54 5.50
N GLY A 8 -10.10 -14.56 6.06
CA GLY A 8 -9.31 -15.57 5.33
C GLY A 8 -10.04 -16.90 5.21
N PHE A 9 -11.35 -16.93 5.50
CA PHE A 9 -12.22 -18.09 5.26
C PHE A 9 -11.76 -19.41 5.91
N ASP A 10 -11.09 -19.36 7.07
CA ASP A 10 -10.55 -20.55 7.74
C ASP A 10 -11.64 -21.57 8.17
N THR A 11 -12.87 -21.10 8.38
CA THR A 11 -13.93 -21.92 8.99
C THR A 11 -15.25 -21.94 8.22
N GLY A 12 -15.35 -21.20 7.12
CA GLY A 12 -16.54 -21.14 6.31
C GLY A 12 -16.59 -19.90 5.41
N PRO A 13 -17.78 -19.59 4.86
CA PRO A 13 -17.96 -18.46 3.97
C PRO A 13 -18.26 -17.13 4.69
N ASP A 14 -18.43 -17.13 6.01
CA ASP A 14 -18.57 -15.92 6.85
C ASP A 14 -19.48 -14.81 6.31
N GLY A 15 -20.62 -15.22 5.74
CA GLY A 15 -21.63 -14.31 5.20
C GLY A 15 -21.35 -13.79 3.80
N TRP A 16 -20.42 -14.40 3.07
CA TRP A 16 -20.23 -14.19 1.64
C TRP A 16 -21.14 -15.12 0.83
N THR A 17 -21.60 -14.61 -0.30
CA THR A 17 -22.44 -15.31 -1.28
C THR A 17 -21.91 -15.04 -2.70
N ILE A 18 -22.43 -15.75 -3.70
CA ILE A 18 -22.17 -15.49 -5.12
C ILE A 18 -23.48 -15.05 -5.79
N THR A 19 -23.45 -14.08 -6.69
CA THR A 19 -24.64 -13.57 -7.41
C THR A 19 -24.48 -13.59 -8.93
N ASN A 20 -25.57 -13.26 -9.63
CA ASN A 20 -25.72 -13.02 -11.08
C ASN A 20 -25.56 -14.23 -12.02
N ASP A 21 -24.71 -15.20 -11.70
CA ASP A 21 -24.61 -16.44 -12.45
C ASP A 21 -25.48 -17.52 -11.79
N ILE A 22 -26.44 -18.10 -12.52
CA ILE A 22 -27.33 -19.15 -12.01
C ILE A 22 -27.39 -20.33 -13.00
N PRO A 23 -27.01 -21.55 -12.56
CA PRO A 23 -26.61 -21.92 -11.21
C PRO A 23 -25.11 -21.76 -10.96
N ALA A 24 -24.62 -20.60 -10.51
CA ALA A 24 -23.35 -20.54 -9.81
C ALA A 24 -23.48 -21.22 -8.45
N SER A 25 -22.47 -21.99 -8.08
CA SER A 25 -22.35 -22.51 -6.71
C SER A 25 -21.16 -21.86 -6.02
N LEU A 26 -21.40 -21.29 -4.84
CA LEU A 26 -20.34 -20.91 -3.91
C LEU A 26 -20.06 -22.12 -3.01
N GLN A 27 -18.80 -22.51 -2.94
CA GLN A 27 -18.30 -23.57 -2.07
C GLN A 27 -17.21 -23.01 -1.17
N TRP A 28 -17.19 -23.46 0.08
CA TRP A 28 -16.05 -23.23 0.95
C TRP A 28 -15.13 -24.43 0.84
N GLU A 29 -13.87 -24.17 0.51
CA GLU A 29 -12.82 -25.17 0.44
C GLU A 29 -11.89 -25.01 1.64
N ALA A 30 -11.63 -26.11 2.36
CA ALA A 30 -10.87 -26.06 3.61
C ALA A 30 -9.35 -25.98 3.40
N THR A 31 -8.88 -26.07 2.15
CA THR A 31 -7.46 -26.09 1.78
C THR A 31 -7.30 -25.55 0.36
N GLY A 32 -6.23 -24.81 0.09
CA GLY A 32 -5.88 -24.34 -1.26
C GLY A 32 -5.79 -22.82 -1.39
N GLY A 33 -6.27 -22.09 -0.38
CA GLY A 33 -6.03 -20.66 -0.17
C GLY A 33 -4.63 -20.37 0.37
N ASP A 34 -4.45 -19.19 0.97
CA ASP A 34 -3.20 -18.73 1.56
C ASP A 34 -3.37 -18.44 3.08
N PRO A 35 -3.07 -19.38 4.00
CA PRO A 35 -2.48 -20.69 3.77
C PRO A 35 -3.47 -21.84 3.56
N ASP A 36 -4.75 -21.69 3.90
CA ASP A 36 -5.71 -22.81 3.99
C ASP A 36 -7.08 -22.52 3.33
N GLY A 37 -8.08 -22.06 4.08
CA GLY A 37 -9.47 -21.99 3.60
C GLY A 37 -9.68 -20.93 2.53
N TYR A 38 -10.62 -21.13 1.60
CA TYR A 38 -11.01 -20.09 0.63
C TYR A 38 -12.43 -20.29 0.12
N LEU A 39 -12.96 -19.27 -0.55
CA LEU A 39 -14.21 -19.34 -1.29
C LEU A 39 -13.97 -19.74 -2.73
N GLN A 40 -14.56 -20.84 -3.18
CA GLN A 40 -14.55 -21.25 -4.57
C GLN A 40 -15.90 -20.96 -5.22
N TRP A 41 -15.88 -20.33 -6.38
CA TRP A 41 -17.02 -20.31 -7.29
C TRP A 41 -16.76 -21.24 -8.48
N THR A 42 -17.83 -21.80 -9.04
CA THR A 42 -17.80 -22.57 -10.28
C THR A 42 -18.92 -22.10 -11.18
N ASP A 43 -18.58 -21.72 -12.41
CA ASP A 43 -19.55 -21.45 -13.47
C ASP A 43 -20.09 -22.77 -14.05
N GLU A 44 -21.40 -22.97 -13.93
CA GLU A 44 -22.11 -24.11 -14.48
C GLU A 44 -22.81 -23.80 -15.83
N THR A 45 -22.79 -22.55 -16.32
CA THR A 45 -23.49 -22.10 -17.53
C THR A 45 -22.67 -21.13 -18.38
N PHE A 46 -22.46 -21.47 -19.64
CA PHE A 46 -21.85 -20.58 -20.63
C PHE A 46 -22.58 -19.21 -20.74
N GLY A 47 -21.95 -18.16 -20.19
CA GLY A 47 -22.52 -16.81 -20.03
C GLY A 47 -21.51 -15.70 -20.33
N ALA A 48 -21.94 -14.45 -20.11
CA ALA A 48 -21.02 -13.32 -20.03
C ALA A 48 -20.54 -13.21 -18.58
N PRO A 49 -19.31 -12.72 -18.33
CA PRO A 49 -18.77 -12.59 -16.99
C PRO A 49 -19.63 -11.67 -16.14
N ASP A 50 -20.46 -12.24 -15.28
CA ASP A 50 -21.37 -11.48 -14.42
C ASP A 50 -21.36 -11.94 -12.95
N ALA A 51 -20.66 -13.04 -12.62
CA ALA A 51 -20.59 -13.52 -11.26
C ALA A 51 -19.82 -12.58 -10.32
N LEU A 52 -20.41 -12.28 -9.16
CA LEU A 52 -19.82 -11.44 -8.12
C LEU A 52 -19.82 -12.16 -6.77
N TYR A 53 -18.71 -12.10 -6.04
CA TYR A 53 -18.67 -12.36 -4.61
C TYR A 53 -19.32 -11.20 -3.88
N VAL A 54 -20.32 -11.48 -3.06
CA VAL A 54 -21.12 -10.45 -2.40
C VAL A 54 -21.21 -10.71 -0.92
N THR A 55 -20.98 -9.65 -0.14
CA THR A 55 -21.42 -9.58 1.24
C THR A 55 -22.32 -8.37 1.45
N ASP A 56 -23.44 -8.55 2.17
CA ASP A 56 -24.46 -7.53 2.34
C ASP A 56 -25.12 -7.60 3.72
N VAL A 57 -26.02 -6.64 4.00
CA VAL A 57 -26.79 -6.58 5.25
C VAL A 57 -27.67 -7.82 5.52
N ASN A 58 -27.91 -8.67 4.51
CA ASN A 58 -28.79 -9.83 4.58
C ASN A 58 -28.03 -11.16 4.66
N SER A 59 -26.76 -11.19 4.27
CA SER A 59 -25.98 -12.42 4.07
C SER A 59 -25.43 -13.01 5.38
N GLY A 60 -25.66 -12.36 6.52
CA GLY A 60 -25.10 -12.73 7.82
C GLY A 60 -23.90 -11.86 8.16
N ALA A 61 -23.41 -11.94 9.39
CA ALA A 61 -22.48 -10.97 9.97
C ALA A 61 -21.11 -10.94 9.28
N SER A 62 -21.00 -10.24 8.16
CA SER A 62 -19.70 -9.80 7.67
C SER A 62 -19.33 -8.50 8.36
N ASN A 63 -18.10 -8.46 8.85
CA ASN A 63 -17.56 -7.29 9.51
C ASN A 63 -17.35 -6.10 8.55
N PHE A 64 -17.51 -6.33 7.24
CA PHE A 64 -17.33 -5.35 6.16
C PHE A 64 -18.55 -4.44 5.93
N ILE A 65 -19.70 -4.69 6.56
CA ILE A 65 -20.94 -3.93 6.35
C ILE A 65 -21.26 -3.06 7.59
N GLY A 66 -21.92 -1.92 7.39
CA GLY A 66 -22.25 -0.92 8.40
C GLY A 66 -21.38 0.34 8.31
N ASP A 67 -21.14 1.00 9.45
CA ASP A 67 -20.28 2.18 9.51
C ASP A 67 -18.80 1.80 9.40
N GLN A 68 -18.26 1.94 8.19
CA GLN A 68 -16.87 1.75 7.80
C GLN A 68 -16.12 3.08 7.62
N SER A 69 -16.62 4.19 8.18
CA SER A 69 -16.02 5.52 8.02
C SER A 69 -14.55 5.59 8.48
N ALA A 70 -14.15 4.74 9.42
CA ALA A 70 -12.76 4.62 9.89
C ALA A 70 -11.78 4.12 8.81
N TYR A 71 -12.29 3.47 7.76
CA TYR A 71 -11.50 2.95 6.65
C TYR A 71 -11.38 3.93 5.48
N TYR A 72 -12.05 5.09 5.54
CA TYR A 72 -11.80 6.15 4.56
C TYR A 72 -10.33 6.57 4.61
N GLY A 73 -9.70 6.68 3.44
CA GLY A 73 -8.26 6.83 3.36
C GLY A 73 -7.58 5.49 3.15
N GLY A 74 -8.05 4.44 3.84
CA GLY A 74 -7.58 3.04 3.93
C GLY A 74 -7.47 2.24 2.63
N ILE A 75 -7.37 0.92 2.78
CA ILE A 75 -7.29 -0.04 1.67
C ILE A 75 -8.32 -1.16 1.86
N LEU A 76 -8.96 -1.56 0.76
CA LEU A 76 -9.58 -2.88 0.62
C LEU A 76 -8.57 -3.79 -0.11
N ALA A 77 -8.13 -4.85 0.54
CA ALA A 77 -7.22 -5.85 -0.03
C ALA A 77 -7.93 -7.21 -0.15
N TYR A 78 -7.52 -8.04 -1.11
CA TYR A 78 -8.02 -9.40 -1.28
C TYR A 78 -7.10 -10.19 -2.23
N HIS A 79 -7.18 -11.52 -2.14
CA HIS A 79 -6.54 -12.46 -3.05
C HIS A 79 -7.59 -13.11 -3.95
N ILE A 80 -7.32 -13.16 -5.26
CA ILE A 80 -8.21 -13.80 -6.22
C ILE A 80 -7.45 -14.64 -7.24
N GLU A 81 -8.03 -15.76 -7.64
CA GLU A 81 -7.56 -16.57 -8.76
C GLU A 81 -8.72 -16.94 -9.70
N ASP A 82 -8.40 -17.12 -10.98
CA ASP A 82 -9.31 -17.67 -11.98
C ASP A 82 -8.56 -18.65 -12.89
N GLN A 83 -9.07 -19.89 -13.00
CA GLN A 83 -8.42 -20.98 -13.72
C GLN A 83 -8.24 -20.76 -15.23
N ALA A 84 -9.04 -19.91 -15.88
CA ALA A 84 -9.08 -19.91 -17.34
C ALA A 84 -8.25 -18.81 -18.03
N GLY A 85 -7.79 -17.78 -17.30
CA GLY A 85 -7.05 -16.66 -17.87
C GLY A 85 -7.89 -15.82 -18.84
N TYR A 86 -7.45 -14.59 -19.14
CA TYR A 86 -8.28 -13.50 -19.69
C TYR A 86 -8.92 -13.62 -21.10
N ASP A 87 -10.14 -13.09 -21.21
CA ASP A 87 -10.96 -12.76 -22.38
C ASP A 87 -11.61 -11.39 -22.13
N ALA A 88 -11.12 -10.37 -22.83
CA ALA A 88 -11.63 -9.00 -22.76
C ALA A 88 -13.10 -8.85 -23.19
N SER A 89 -13.64 -9.85 -23.88
CA SER A 89 -14.94 -9.75 -24.55
C SER A 89 -16.07 -10.23 -23.67
N GLY A 90 -16.48 -9.42 -22.68
CA GLY A 90 -17.63 -9.79 -21.87
C GLY A 90 -17.94 -8.89 -20.68
N TYR A 91 -16.94 -8.16 -20.17
CA TYR A 91 -17.09 -7.34 -18.96
C TYR A 91 -18.26 -6.38 -19.07
N ASP A 92 -19.14 -6.44 -18.09
CA ASP A 92 -20.11 -5.38 -17.87
C ASP A 92 -19.41 -4.13 -17.32
N SER A 93 -20.08 -2.99 -17.36
CA SER A 93 -19.51 -1.74 -16.84
C SER A 93 -19.74 -1.55 -15.35
N THR A 94 -20.13 -2.58 -14.60
CA THR A 94 -20.45 -2.47 -13.16
C THR A 94 -19.19 -2.30 -12.30
N GLY A 95 -18.06 -2.83 -12.75
CA GLY A 95 -16.73 -2.66 -12.14
C GLY A 95 -16.29 -3.84 -11.28
N GLU A 96 -14.98 -4.03 -11.15
CA GLU A 96 -14.42 -5.20 -10.49
C GLU A 96 -14.55 -5.17 -8.96
N VAL A 97 -14.69 -3.96 -8.39
CA VAL A 97 -15.09 -3.78 -6.99
C VAL A 97 -16.20 -2.75 -6.92
N VAL A 98 -17.26 -3.08 -6.20
CA VAL A 98 -18.44 -2.23 -6.02
C VAL A 98 -18.75 -2.04 -4.53
N LEU A 99 -18.98 -0.80 -4.14
CA LEU A 99 -19.42 -0.40 -2.80
C LEU A 99 -20.80 0.24 -2.91
N ILE A 100 -21.76 -0.24 -2.13
CA ILE A 100 -23.13 0.30 -2.09
C ILE A 100 -23.46 0.70 -0.67
N GLY A 101 -23.77 1.97 -0.43
CA GLY A 101 -24.09 2.48 0.92
C GLY A 101 -24.83 3.82 0.87
N ASP A 102 -25.70 4.06 1.85
CA ASP A 102 -26.54 5.27 1.95
C ASP A 102 -27.22 5.70 0.63
N GLY A 103 -27.65 4.72 -0.18
CA GLY A 103 -28.31 4.92 -1.46
C GLY A 103 -27.40 5.33 -2.65
N GLN A 104 -26.08 5.23 -2.48
CA GLN A 104 -25.08 5.50 -3.51
C GLN A 104 -24.30 4.22 -3.86
N THR A 105 -24.03 4.03 -5.15
CA THR A 105 -23.14 2.98 -5.67
C THR A 105 -21.83 3.62 -6.16
N LEU A 106 -20.69 3.04 -5.79
CA LEU A 106 -19.37 3.39 -6.30
C LEU A 106 -18.68 2.13 -6.85
N ALA A 107 -18.11 2.26 -8.05
CA ALA A 107 -17.44 1.19 -8.77
C ALA A 107 -15.99 1.57 -9.11
N ILE A 108 -15.08 0.61 -9.14
CA ILE A 108 -13.70 0.84 -9.58
C ILE A 108 -13.17 -0.33 -10.38
N ALA A 109 -12.30 0.00 -11.35
CA ALA A 109 -11.57 -1.00 -12.12
C ALA A 109 -10.19 -1.25 -11.54
N VAL A 110 -9.89 -2.51 -11.25
CA VAL A 110 -8.64 -2.93 -10.57
C VAL A 110 -7.74 -3.81 -11.43
N GLY A 111 -8.26 -4.31 -12.56
CA GLY A 111 -7.57 -5.25 -13.43
C GLY A 111 -8.10 -6.68 -13.30
N ILE A 112 -7.40 -7.62 -13.95
CA ILE A 112 -7.90 -8.97 -14.21
C ILE A 112 -7.12 -9.98 -13.39
N ALA A 113 -7.82 -10.93 -12.76
CA ALA A 113 -7.21 -12.00 -11.98
C ALA A 113 -6.23 -12.84 -12.83
N GLY A 114 -5.14 -13.29 -12.19
CA GLY A 114 -4.22 -14.25 -12.77
C GLY A 114 -4.73 -15.70 -12.67
N THR A 115 -4.06 -16.62 -13.36
CA THR A 115 -4.28 -18.08 -13.24
C THR A 115 -3.65 -18.69 -11.98
N SER A 116 -3.31 -17.85 -11.03
CA SER A 116 -2.74 -18.15 -9.72
C SER A 116 -3.16 -17.02 -8.81
N TRP A 117 -3.22 -17.27 -7.50
CA TRP A 117 -3.49 -16.25 -6.49
C TRP A 117 -2.78 -14.94 -6.81
N THR A 118 -3.59 -13.90 -6.97
CA THR A 118 -3.16 -12.56 -7.35
C THR A 118 -3.71 -11.57 -6.33
N ASP A 119 -2.81 -10.77 -5.78
CA ASP A 119 -3.14 -9.82 -4.73
C ASP A 119 -3.65 -8.51 -5.33
N TYR A 120 -4.75 -8.02 -4.79
CA TYR A 120 -5.30 -6.71 -5.10
C TYR A 120 -5.33 -5.83 -3.87
N SER A 121 -5.07 -4.54 -4.10
CA SER A 121 -5.14 -3.51 -3.09
C SER A 121 -5.79 -2.27 -3.71
N VAL A 122 -6.95 -1.91 -3.18
CA VAL A 122 -7.79 -0.81 -3.65
C VAL A 122 -7.86 0.27 -2.61
N GLN A 123 -7.38 1.47 -2.95
CA GLN A 123 -7.41 2.58 -2.01
C GLN A 123 -8.84 3.13 -1.85
N LEU A 124 -9.28 3.30 -0.60
CA LEU A 124 -10.60 3.79 -0.21
C LEU A 124 -10.62 5.33 -0.17
N THR A 125 -10.18 5.94 -1.27
CA THR A 125 -10.17 7.39 -1.50
C THR A 125 -10.78 7.71 -2.87
N ALA A 126 -11.41 8.88 -3.01
CA ALA A 126 -11.97 9.29 -4.30
C ALA A 126 -10.92 9.42 -5.42
N SER A 127 -9.68 9.76 -5.06
CA SER A 127 -8.55 9.86 -5.99
C SER A 127 -8.10 8.53 -6.59
N ALA A 128 -8.51 7.39 -6.01
CA ALA A 128 -8.14 6.06 -6.50
C ALA A 128 -8.79 5.70 -7.85
N GLY A 129 -9.77 6.48 -8.32
CA GLY A 129 -10.40 6.31 -9.63
C GLY A 129 -11.84 5.81 -9.59
N TRP A 130 -12.43 5.70 -8.40
CA TRP A 130 -13.83 5.32 -8.19
C TRP A 130 -14.80 6.15 -9.04
N LYS A 131 -15.84 5.49 -9.53
CA LYS A 131 -16.88 6.01 -10.41
C LYS A 131 -18.25 5.85 -9.78
N VAL A 132 -19.13 6.80 -10.06
CA VAL A 132 -20.51 6.82 -9.58
C VAL A 132 -21.36 5.89 -10.44
N ASP A 133 -22.10 4.99 -9.79
CA ASP A 133 -23.04 4.00 -10.37
C ASP A 133 -22.41 2.90 -11.26
N SER A 134 -21.42 3.22 -12.10
CA SER A 134 -20.74 2.28 -12.99
C SER A 134 -19.38 2.84 -13.45
N LEU A 135 -18.52 2.02 -14.08
CA LEU A 135 -17.22 2.45 -14.62
C LEU A 135 -17.31 3.56 -15.67
N ASP A 136 -18.45 3.69 -16.36
CA ASP A 136 -18.74 4.76 -17.33
C ASP A 136 -19.21 6.07 -16.65
N GLY A 137 -19.44 6.02 -15.34
CA GLY A 137 -19.94 7.13 -14.54
C GLY A 137 -18.95 8.28 -14.37
N SER A 138 -19.43 9.34 -13.71
CA SER A 138 -18.56 10.43 -13.26
C SER A 138 -17.62 9.95 -12.16
N SER A 139 -16.44 10.58 -12.02
CA SER A 139 -15.57 10.32 -10.87
C SER A 139 -16.28 10.60 -9.56
N ALA A 140 -16.12 9.70 -8.59
CA ALA A 140 -16.63 9.86 -7.25
C ALA A 140 -15.98 11.06 -6.56
N THR A 141 -16.71 11.71 -5.66
CA THR A 141 -16.17 12.76 -4.78
C THR A 141 -15.79 12.17 -3.42
N GLU A 142 -14.92 12.85 -2.67
CA GLU A 142 -14.56 12.45 -1.29
C GLU A 142 -15.80 12.31 -0.40
N ALA A 143 -16.76 13.24 -0.53
CA ALA A 143 -18.01 13.21 0.21
C ALA A 143 -18.85 11.96 -0.12
N GLN A 144 -18.89 11.54 -1.39
CA GLN A 144 -19.60 10.31 -1.78
C GLN A 144 -18.92 9.05 -1.27
N MET A 145 -17.58 8.99 -1.31
CA MET A 145 -16.83 7.87 -0.73
C MET A 145 -17.08 7.76 0.78
N GLN A 146 -16.96 8.88 1.51
CA GLN A 146 -17.25 8.92 2.95
C GLN A 146 -18.71 8.60 3.26
N GLN A 147 -19.64 9.02 2.42
CA GLN A 147 -21.07 8.71 2.55
C GLN A 147 -21.33 7.20 2.42
N VAL A 148 -20.80 6.57 1.36
CA VAL A 148 -20.93 5.12 1.14
C VAL A 148 -20.28 4.33 2.28
N LEU A 149 -19.07 4.70 2.72
CA LEU A 149 -18.40 4.04 3.83
C LEU A 149 -19.10 4.29 5.18
N GLY A 150 -19.81 5.39 5.36
CA GLY A 150 -20.51 5.70 6.62
C GLY A 150 -21.72 4.81 6.92
N ASP A 151 -22.30 4.18 5.89
CA ASP A 151 -23.37 3.19 5.99
C ASP A 151 -23.28 2.20 4.81
N LEU A 152 -22.19 1.45 4.77
CA LEU A 152 -21.92 0.48 3.71
C LEU A 152 -22.90 -0.69 3.84
N THR A 153 -23.68 -0.94 2.80
CA THR A 153 -24.73 -1.98 2.78
C THR A 153 -24.37 -3.20 1.96
N THR A 154 -23.49 -3.04 0.97
CA THR A 154 -23.01 -4.13 0.11
C THR A 154 -21.56 -3.86 -0.32
N LEU A 155 -20.74 -4.91 -0.28
CA LEU A 155 -19.45 -5.00 -0.95
C LEU A 155 -19.53 -6.13 -1.98
N GLU A 156 -19.16 -5.82 -3.22
CA GLU A 156 -19.09 -6.78 -4.31
C GLU A 156 -17.67 -6.81 -4.91
N ILE A 157 -17.18 -8.01 -5.20
CA ILE A 157 -15.89 -8.26 -5.85
C ILE A 157 -16.14 -9.20 -7.05
N GLN A 158 -15.61 -8.87 -8.21
CA GLN A 158 -15.74 -9.70 -9.42
C GLN A 158 -15.22 -11.11 -9.17
N ALA A 159 -16.01 -12.12 -9.53
CA ALA A 159 -15.61 -13.51 -9.45
C ALA A 159 -15.22 -14.06 -10.83
N GLU A 160 -16.00 -13.72 -11.86
CA GLU A 160 -15.85 -14.25 -13.21
C GLU A 160 -15.12 -13.25 -14.11
N TYR A 161 -13.99 -13.66 -14.69
CA TYR A 161 -13.18 -12.77 -15.52
C TYR A 161 -13.24 -13.14 -17.00
N ILE A 162 -13.75 -14.32 -17.37
CA ILE A 162 -13.90 -14.71 -18.77
C ILE A 162 -15.28 -15.27 -19.10
N SER A 163 -15.48 -15.67 -20.35
CA SER A 163 -16.74 -16.29 -20.78
C SER A 163 -16.57 -17.79 -20.92
N GLY A 164 -17.29 -18.54 -20.09
CA GLY A 164 -17.39 -19.98 -20.18
C GLY A 164 -17.10 -20.68 -18.85
N HIS A 165 -17.04 -22.01 -18.89
CA HIS A 165 -16.88 -22.80 -17.68
C HIS A 165 -15.56 -22.52 -16.96
N GLU A 166 -15.69 -21.92 -15.80
CA GLU A 166 -14.59 -21.38 -15.00
C GLU A 166 -14.73 -21.78 -13.54
N VAL A 167 -13.59 -21.73 -12.87
CA VAL A 167 -13.48 -21.91 -11.43
C VAL A 167 -12.53 -20.84 -10.94
N GLY A 168 -12.97 -20.07 -9.97
CA GLY A 168 -12.15 -19.06 -9.32
C GLY A 168 -12.20 -19.18 -7.81
N GLY A 169 -11.31 -18.44 -7.17
CA GLY A 169 -11.13 -18.43 -5.71
C GLY A 169 -11.07 -17.01 -5.19
N LEU A 170 -11.69 -16.75 -4.03
CA LEU A 170 -11.50 -15.52 -3.25
C LEU A 170 -10.96 -15.88 -1.88
N ASP A 171 -9.94 -15.16 -1.44
CA ASP A 171 -9.31 -15.32 -0.14
C ASP A 171 -8.80 -13.98 0.43
N ASP A 172 -8.42 -13.97 1.71
CA ASP A 172 -7.73 -12.88 2.41
C ASP A 172 -8.35 -11.49 2.24
N VAL A 173 -9.69 -11.39 2.29
CA VAL A 173 -10.36 -10.10 2.15
C VAL A 173 -10.09 -9.26 3.39
N ALA A 174 -9.64 -8.02 3.22
CA ALA A 174 -9.33 -7.12 4.31
C ALA A 174 -9.74 -5.68 4.05
N MET A 175 -10.29 -5.00 5.05
CA MET A 175 -10.34 -3.53 5.11
C MET A 175 -9.35 -3.06 6.17
N ILE A 176 -8.41 -2.21 5.76
CA ILE A 176 -7.30 -1.73 6.59
C ILE A 176 -7.42 -0.22 6.71
N ALA A 177 -7.52 0.29 7.93
CA ALA A 177 -7.65 1.72 8.17
C ALA A 177 -6.33 2.46 7.86
N PRO A 178 -6.37 3.76 7.50
CA PRO A 178 -5.20 4.49 7.00
C PRO A 178 -4.01 4.57 7.96
N GLY A 179 -4.22 4.44 9.27
CA GLY A 179 -3.15 4.43 10.28
C GLY A 179 -2.75 3.03 10.75
N GLU A 180 -3.23 1.97 10.10
CA GLU A 180 -2.97 0.57 10.50
C GLU A 180 -1.93 -0.11 9.63
N LEU A 181 -1.50 0.57 8.57
CA LEU A 181 -0.21 0.30 7.92
C LEU A 181 0.93 1.02 8.65
N SER A 182 0.61 1.74 9.73
CA SER A 182 1.60 2.39 10.57
C SER A 182 2.11 1.41 11.62
N ALA A 183 3.40 1.10 11.57
CA ALA A 183 4.02 0.18 12.52
C ALA A 183 5.30 0.78 13.10
N SER A 184 5.57 0.45 14.36
CA SER A 184 6.83 0.75 15.02
C SER A 184 7.72 -0.48 15.07
N TRP A 185 9.02 -0.31 14.94
CA TRP A 185 9.98 -1.39 15.13
C TRP A 185 9.79 -2.00 16.53
N ASP A 186 9.53 -3.31 16.63
CA ASP A 186 8.99 -3.94 17.84
C ASP A 186 10.07 -4.27 18.88
N THR A 187 11.30 -4.52 18.42
CA THR A 187 12.44 -4.83 19.30
C THR A 187 13.73 -4.19 18.84
N ALA A 188 14.57 -3.74 19.78
CA ALA A 188 15.87 -3.12 19.49
C ALA A 188 16.94 -4.15 19.06
N SER A 189 16.64 -4.92 18.02
CA SER A 189 17.53 -5.88 17.37
C SER A 189 17.66 -5.60 15.88
N ASN A 190 18.76 -6.09 15.32
CA ASN A 190 18.94 -6.06 13.87
C ASN A 190 17.83 -6.87 13.21
N GLY A 191 17.31 -6.37 12.11
CA GLY A 191 16.28 -7.05 11.35
C GLY A 191 16.13 -6.47 9.97
N ASP A 192 15.19 -7.07 9.25
CA ASP A 192 14.90 -6.75 7.87
C ASP A 192 13.56 -6.02 7.84
N TRP A 193 13.45 -4.92 7.08
CA TRP A 193 12.22 -4.16 6.96
C TRP A 193 11.05 -5.06 6.54
N ASN A 194 11.28 -6.08 5.71
CA ASN A 194 10.26 -6.99 5.22
C ASN A 194 9.90 -8.14 6.19
N THR A 195 10.47 -8.16 7.40
CA THR A 195 10.11 -9.15 8.41
C THR A 195 8.98 -8.62 9.29
N GLY A 196 7.74 -9.04 9.03
CA GLY A 196 6.56 -8.57 9.78
C GLY A 196 6.68 -8.69 11.30
N ASN A 197 7.32 -9.75 11.80
CA ASN A 197 7.55 -9.95 13.25
C ASN A 197 8.51 -8.92 13.89
N ASP A 198 9.26 -8.17 13.08
CA ASP A 198 10.11 -7.09 13.57
C ASP A 198 9.33 -5.78 13.73
N TRP A 199 8.07 -5.73 13.29
CA TRP A 199 7.16 -4.59 13.38
C TRP A 199 5.99 -4.86 14.34
N SER A 200 5.53 -3.79 14.99
CA SER A 200 4.34 -3.84 15.85
C SER A 200 3.14 -4.36 15.07
N GLY A 201 2.42 -5.32 15.65
CA GLY A 201 1.25 -5.92 15.01
C GLY A 201 1.57 -6.96 13.93
N GLY A 202 2.86 -7.26 13.66
CA GLY A 202 3.22 -8.24 12.64
C GLY A 202 3.12 -7.71 11.20
N ILE A 203 2.93 -6.40 11.02
CA ILE A 203 2.61 -5.77 9.75
C ILE A 203 3.84 -5.03 9.23
N VAL A 204 4.24 -5.32 7.99
CA VAL A 204 5.31 -4.61 7.30
C VAL A 204 4.76 -3.30 6.72
N PRO A 205 5.32 -2.11 7.07
CA PRO A 205 4.97 -0.85 6.42
C PRO A 205 5.45 -0.83 4.95
N ASN A 206 4.56 -1.16 4.00
CA ASN A 206 4.87 -1.10 2.57
C ASN A 206 3.65 -0.66 1.72
N SER A 207 3.25 0.59 1.87
CA SER A 207 2.17 1.23 1.12
C SER A 207 2.33 2.75 1.13
N ASN A 208 1.73 3.46 0.17
CA ASN A 208 1.70 4.93 0.14
C ASN A 208 0.88 5.59 1.27
N MET A 209 0.49 4.82 2.26
CA MET A 209 -0.19 5.27 3.47
C MET A 209 0.43 4.72 4.75
N ALA A 210 1.47 3.91 4.62
CA ALA A 210 2.12 3.28 5.75
C ALA A 210 3.03 4.28 6.45
N ASP A 211 2.99 4.33 7.78
CA ASP A 211 3.97 5.09 8.57
C ASP A 211 4.90 4.15 9.34
N ALA A 212 6.17 4.19 9.01
CA ALA A 212 7.18 3.40 9.72
C ALA A 212 7.82 4.23 10.84
N THR A 213 7.86 3.71 12.06
CA THR A 213 8.53 4.38 13.20
C THR A 213 9.66 3.52 13.74
N ILE A 214 10.87 4.08 13.84
CA ILE A 214 12.04 3.44 14.44
C ILE A 214 12.53 4.33 15.59
N ASP A 215 12.01 4.09 16.81
CA ASP A 215 12.19 4.95 17.99
C ASP A 215 12.72 4.21 19.23
N LEU A 216 12.97 2.90 19.11
CA LEU A 216 13.46 2.11 20.24
C LEU A 216 14.91 2.44 20.55
N ALA A 217 15.20 2.71 21.83
CA ALA A 217 16.57 2.91 22.28
C ALA A 217 17.38 1.61 22.16
N GLY A 218 18.47 1.65 21.40
CA GLY A 218 19.39 0.53 21.26
C GLY A 218 20.41 0.76 20.16
N ASN A 219 21.29 -0.21 19.96
CA ASN A 219 22.20 -0.25 18.82
C ASN A 219 21.78 -1.40 17.92
N TYR A 220 21.15 -1.08 16.79
CA TYR A 220 20.68 -2.06 15.83
C TYR A 220 20.58 -1.47 14.44
N THR A 221 20.42 -2.33 13.44
CA THR A 221 20.24 -1.95 12.05
C THR A 221 18.92 -2.50 11.54
N VAL A 222 18.08 -1.62 10.99
CA VAL A 222 16.93 -1.98 10.15
C VAL A 222 17.41 -1.90 8.71
N THR A 223 17.33 -3.00 7.97
CA THR A 223 17.85 -3.07 6.60
C THR A 223 16.70 -3.13 5.60
N ILE A 224 16.80 -2.32 4.53
CA ILE A 224 16.10 -2.55 3.26
C ILE A 224 17.15 -3.08 2.28
N ALA A 225 17.13 -4.36 1.97
CA ALA A 225 18.17 -5.03 1.20
C ALA A 225 18.18 -4.61 -0.28
N GLY A 226 19.30 -4.84 -0.97
CA GLY A 226 19.53 -4.33 -2.35
C GLY A 226 18.54 -4.80 -3.42
N ASN A 227 17.76 -5.84 -3.16
CA ASN A 227 16.73 -6.38 -4.06
C ASN A 227 15.30 -6.05 -3.60
N GLU A 228 15.15 -5.14 -2.65
CA GLU A 228 13.88 -4.79 -2.02
C GLU A 228 13.46 -3.37 -2.39
N SER A 229 12.16 -3.11 -2.30
CA SER A 229 11.58 -1.82 -2.61
C SER A 229 10.36 -1.59 -1.74
N GLU A 230 10.48 -0.62 -0.85
CA GLU A 230 9.45 -0.26 0.10
C GLU A 230 8.81 1.07 -0.28
N THR A 231 7.52 1.19 0.00
CA THR A 231 6.74 2.41 -0.19
C THR A 231 6.14 2.81 1.14
N VAL A 232 6.24 4.08 1.53
CA VAL A 232 5.63 4.61 2.77
C VAL A 232 5.02 5.99 2.53
N ASP A 233 4.05 6.37 3.36
CA ASP A 233 3.69 7.78 3.54
C ASP A 233 4.78 8.48 4.36
N THR A 234 5.09 7.92 5.53
CA THR A 234 6.18 8.43 6.36
C THR A 234 7.12 7.34 6.87
N ALA A 235 8.37 7.72 7.08
CA ALA A 235 9.33 6.98 7.89
C ALA A 235 9.96 7.91 8.92
N THR A 236 9.97 7.53 10.19
CA THR A 236 10.56 8.30 11.28
C THR A 236 11.70 7.52 11.92
N LEU A 237 12.86 8.16 12.03
CA LEU A 237 14.01 7.67 12.80
C LEU A 237 14.27 8.59 13.99
N ASP A 238 13.92 8.11 15.19
CA ASP A 238 14.12 8.81 16.48
C ASP A 238 14.80 7.88 17.49
N ALA A 239 15.86 7.20 17.05
CA ALA A 239 16.61 6.26 17.87
C ALA A 239 18.12 6.46 17.72
N SER A 240 18.75 7.07 18.71
CA SER A 240 20.15 7.55 18.66
C SER A 240 21.22 6.54 18.24
N GLY A 241 20.99 5.25 18.49
CA GLY A 241 21.90 4.16 18.14
C GLY A 241 21.42 3.28 16.99
N ALA A 242 20.22 3.55 16.46
CA ALA A 242 19.67 2.80 15.34
C ALA A 242 20.27 3.28 14.02
N VAL A 243 20.40 2.34 13.08
CA VAL A 243 20.77 2.59 11.69
C VAL A 243 19.64 2.12 10.80
N LEU A 244 19.09 3.00 9.96
CA LEU A 244 18.28 2.62 8.82
C LEU A 244 19.20 2.47 7.60
N ASP A 245 19.54 1.23 7.25
CA ASP A 245 20.44 0.89 6.14
C ASP A 245 19.62 0.59 4.88
N ILE A 246 19.63 1.53 3.94
CA ILE A 246 18.84 1.47 2.71
C ILE A 246 19.76 1.08 1.57
N GLN A 247 19.83 -0.22 1.27
CA GLN A 247 20.56 -0.77 0.12
C GLN A 247 19.66 -0.92 -1.11
N GLY A 248 18.36 -1.15 -0.90
CA GLY A 248 17.33 -1.25 -1.92
C GLY A 248 16.71 0.09 -2.28
N ALA A 249 15.39 0.17 -2.24
CA ALA A 249 14.64 1.38 -2.53
C ALA A 249 13.64 1.73 -1.42
N LEU A 250 13.61 3.01 -1.04
CA LEU A 250 12.53 3.59 -0.23
C LEU A 250 11.81 4.67 -1.05
N THR A 251 10.51 4.51 -1.26
CA THR A 251 9.68 5.48 -1.99
C THR A 251 8.79 6.22 -1.01
N LEU A 252 8.97 7.54 -0.93
CA LEU A 252 8.14 8.43 -0.13
C LEU A 252 7.03 9.00 -1.02
N THR A 253 5.80 8.63 -0.71
CA THR A 253 4.62 9.08 -1.44
C THR A 253 3.47 9.26 -0.44
N GLY A 254 2.22 9.29 -0.87
CA GLY A 254 1.11 9.54 0.06
C GLY A 254 0.89 11.02 0.34
N SER A 255 0.27 11.28 1.49
CA SER A 255 -0.25 12.60 1.83
C SER A 255 0.81 13.53 2.41
N THR A 256 1.75 12.95 3.16
CA THR A 256 2.86 13.62 3.81
C THR A 256 4.16 13.39 3.03
N ALA A 257 4.41 12.16 2.59
CA ALA A 257 5.58 11.77 1.80
C ALA A 257 6.91 12.22 2.43
N GLU A 258 7.23 11.74 3.63
CA GLU A 258 8.34 12.25 4.44
C GLU A 258 9.22 11.17 5.08
N LEU A 259 10.55 11.35 5.04
CA LEU A 259 11.50 10.69 5.92
C LEU A 259 11.98 11.71 6.96
N LEU A 260 11.52 11.56 8.19
CA LEU A 260 11.92 12.39 9.32
C LEU A 260 13.10 11.76 10.07
N ILE A 261 14.18 12.53 10.22
CA ILE A 261 15.40 12.11 10.93
C ILE A 261 15.60 13.02 12.15
N GLU A 262 15.14 12.55 13.31
CA GLU A 262 15.31 13.25 14.59
C GLU A 262 16.58 12.78 15.32
N ASP A 263 16.89 11.48 15.25
CA ASP A 263 18.12 10.90 15.79
C ASP A 263 18.58 9.68 14.96
N GLY A 264 19.66 9.02 15.38
CA GLY A 264 20.16 7.81 14.71
C GLY A 264 20.92 8.10 13.42
N THR A 265 21.06 7.08 12.58
CA THR A 265 21.73 7.19 11.27
C THR A 265 20.87 6.61 10.16
N VAL A 266 20.62 7.38 9.11
CA VAL A 266 20.19 6.85 7.81
C VAL A 266 21.43 6.64 6.97
N ASP A 267 21.69 5.39 6.56
CA ASP A 267 22.78 5.01 5.68
C ASP A 267 22.20 4.61 4.31
N LEU A 268 22.32 5.51 3.34
CA LEU A 268 21.77 5.30 2.00
C LEU A 268 22.87 4.80 1.06
N GLN A 269 22.76 3.55 0.62
CA GLN A 269 23.58 2.95 -0.45
C GLN A 269 22.76 2.72 -1.74
N GLY A 270 21.44 2.57 -1.60
CA GLY A 270 20.46 2.34 -2.64
C GLY A 270 19.81 3.62 -3.15
N ARG A 271 18.48 3.66 -3.17
CA ARG A 271 17.72 4.84 -3.62
C ARG A 271 16.62 5.30 -2.67
N ILE A 272 16.42 6.61 -2.61
CA ILE A 272 15.19 7.23 -2.10
C ILE A 272 14.50 7.97 -3.25
N VAL A 273 13.19 7.79 -3.39
CA VAL A 273 12.39 8.38 -4.47
C VAL A 273 11.22 9.18 -3.89
N GLY A 274 11.03 10.41 -4.38
CA GLY A 274 9.92 11.29 -4.02
C GLY A 274 10.00 11.89 -2.62
N GLY A 275 9.02 12.75 -2.30
CA GLY A 275 8.82 13.28 -0.95
C GLY A 275 9.91 14.23 -0.43
N THR A 276 9.98 14.31 0.89
CA THR A 276 10.90 15.17 1.64
C THR A 276 11.71 14.33 2.63
N ILE A 277 13.02 14.59 2.73
CA ILE A 277 13.82 14.16 3.87
C ILE A 277 13.95 15.38 4.80
N ASP A 278 13.24 15.37 5.92
CA ASP A 278 13.36 16.38 6.97
C ASP A 278 14.39 15.91 8.00
N GLN A 279 15.57 16.51 7.97
CA GLN A 279 16.63 16.23 8.91
C GLN A 279 16.67 17.32 10.00
N THR A 280 16.03 17.03 11.13
CA THR A 280 16.05 17.87 12.33
C THR A 280 17.18 17.49 13.30
N GLY A 281 17.70 16.26 13.18
CA GLY A 281 18.82 15.72 13.96
C GLY A 281 19.52 14.54 13.27
N GLY A 282 20.02 13.60 14.08
CA GLY A 282 20.72 12.38 13.61
C GLY A 282 21.85 12.60 12.60
N THR A 283 22.13 11.56 11.81
CA THR A 283 23.07 11.57 10.69
C THR A 283 22.41 11.01 9.43
N LEU A 284 22.50 11.74 8.31
CA LEU A 284 22.17 11.24 6.98
C LEU A 284 23.48 11.01 6.21
N ILE A 285 23.71 9.78 5.79
CA ILE A 285 24.86 9.38 4.98
C ILE A 285 24.34 8.99 3.60
N LEU A 286 24.81 9.70 2.57
CA LEU A 286 24.63 9.29 1.18
C LEU A 286 25.93 8.61 0.74
N ASP A 287 26.00 7.29 0.88
CA ASP A 287 27.18 6.48 0.56
C ASP A 287 27.32 6.29 -0.96
N ARG A 288 28.37 5.59 -1.37
CA ARG A 288 28.75 5.38 -2.76
C ARG A 288 27.62 4.69 -3.54
N TYR A 289 27.17 5.38 -4.59
CA TYR A 289 26.07 5.00 -5.47
C TYR A 289 24.65 5.27 -4.95
N ALA A 290 24.53 5.98 -3.82
CA ALA A 290 23.25 6.51 -3.37
C ALA A 290 22.56 7.32 -4.49
N THR A 291 21.27 7.07 -4.67
CA THR A 291 20.42 7.82 -5.59
C THR A 291 19.30 8.51 -4.82
N VAL A 292 19.19 9.82 -5.01
CA VAL A 292 18.08 10.62 -4.49
C VAL A 292 17.34 11.17 -5.71
N ASP A 293 16.11 10.71 -5.94
CA ASP A 293 15.32 10.99 -7.14
C ASP A 293 14.01 11.70 -6.79
N GLY A 294 13.87 12.97 -7.20
CA GLY A 294 12.66 13.77 -6.95
C GLY A 294 12.39 14.09 -5.49
N VAL A 295 13.43 14.07 -4.63
CA VAL A 295 13.33 14.31 -3.18
C VAL A 295 13.76 15.73 -2.82
N THR A 296 13.06 16.37 -1.87
CA THR A 296 13.54 17.59 -1.21
C THR A 296 14.27 17.24 0.08
N ILE A 297 15.51 17.69 0.28
CA ILE A 297 16.24 17.51 1.54
C ILE A 297 16.20 18.83 2.32
N GLU A 298 15.52 18.82 3.46
CA GLU A 298 15.42 19.93 4.40
C GLU A 298 16.29 19.64 5.62
N GLN A 299 17.46 20.28 5.70
CA GLN A 299 18.36 20.09 6.84
C GLN A 299 18.25 21.27 7.80
N THR A 300 17.55 21.06 8.92
CA THR A 300 17.48 22.04 10.01
C THR A 300 18.42 21.68 11.17
N GLY A 301 18.84 20.42 11.29
CA GLY A 301 19.84 19.96 12.26
C GLY A 301 20.62 18.71 11.82
N GLY A 302 21.30 18.06 12.77
CA GLY A 302 22.07 16.84 12.51
C GLY A 302 23.35 17.00 11.68
N ALA A 303 23.84 15.87 11.15
CA ALA A 303 24.97 15.80 10.25
C ALA A 303 24.57 15.21 8.88
N LEU A 304 24.92 15.90 7.79
CA LEU A 304 24.81 15.37 6.44
C LEU A 304 26.20 15.01 5.93
N GLN A 305 26.37 13.76 5.52
CA GLN A 305 27.60 13.22 4.95
C GLN A 305 27.32 12.76 3.52
N LEU A 306 28.16 13.25 2.60
CA LEU A 306 28.11 12.86 1.19
C LEU A 306 29.42 12.12 0.90
N ASP A 307 29.33 10.92 0.35
CA ASP A 307 30.49 10.17 -0.10
C ASP A 307 30.64 10.22 -1.62
N TYR A 308 31.65 9.52 -2.15
CA TYR A 308 31.98 9.56 -3.57
C TYR A 308 30.89 8.87 -4.42
N TYR A 309 30.43 9.54 -5.49
CA TYR A 309 29.47 9.03 -6.48
C TYR A 309 27.99 8.97 -6.03
N VAL A 310 27.47 10.09 -5.52
CA VAL A 310 26.03 10.27 -5.28
C VAL A 310 25.34 10.78 -6.55
N THR A 311 24.20 10.20 -6.90
CA THR A 311 23.30 10.69 -7.96
C THR A 311 22.17 11.50 -7.35
N LEU A 312 22.03 12.74 -7.80
CA LEU A 312 20.95 13.66 -7.41
C LEU A 312 20.14 13.95 -8.68
N ASP A 313 19.00 13.28 -8.85
CA ASP A 313 18.09 13.53 -9.98
C ASP A 313 16.84 14.22 -9.46
N GLY A 314 16.47 15.36 -10.02
CA GLY A 314 15.34 16.16 -9.52
C GLY A 314 15.42 16.63 -8.05
N ALA A 315 16.53 16.38 -7.34
CA ALA A 315 16.64 16.67 -5.91
C ALA A 315 16.85 18.16 -5.61
N ALA A 316 16.24 18.64 -4.52
CA ALA A 316 16.41 19.99 -4.00
C ALA A 316 17.05 19.98 -2.60
N PHE A 317 17.89 20.97 -2.29
CA PHE A 317 18.53 21.11 -0.98
C PHE A 317 18.15 22.43 -0.32
N LEU A 318 17.61 22.36 0.90
CA LEU A 318 17.36 23.50 1.78
C LEU A 318 18.21 23.34 3.04
N LEU A 319 19.34 24.05 3.11
CA LEU A 319 20.34 23.90 4.18
C LEU A 319 20.23 25.04 5.20
N GLY A 320 19.91 24.70 6.45
CA GLY A 320 19.79 25.64 7.56
C GLY A 320 20.95 25.65 8.55
N SER A 321 21.86 24.66 8.52
CA SER A 321 22.85 24.42 9.58
C SER A 321 24.32 24.29 9.09
N PRO A 322 25.33 24.80 9.83
CA PRO A 322 26.73 24.90 9.39
C PRO A 322 27.59 23.61 9.51
N GLY A 323 26.98 22.42 9.50
CA GLY A 323 27.65 21.14 9.79
C GLY A 323 28.08 20.29 8.58
N SER A 324 27.72 20.68 7.35
CA SER A 324 27.88 19.84 6.16
C SER A 324 29.34 19.69 5.69
N ARG A 325 29.78 18.45 5.44
CA ARG A 325 31.06 18.15 4.78
C ARG A 325 30.82 17.75 3.33
N TRP A 326 31.33 18.55 2.41
CA TRP A 326 31.28 18.28 0.98
C TRP A 326 32.56 17.57 0.51
N PRO A 327 32.49 16.40 -0.15
CA PRO A 327 33.55 15.95 -1.03
C PRO A 327 33.53 16.77 -2.34
N TYR A 328 34.68 16.90 -3.00
CA TYR A 328 34.79 17.57 -4.30
C TYR A 328 33.88 16.89 -5.35
N PRO A 329 32.83 17.54 -5.89
CA PRO A 329 31.92 16.89 -6.80
C PRO A 329 32.50 16.82 -8.22
N THR A 330 32.45 15.64 -8.83
CA THR A 330 32.33 15.52 -10.30
C THR A 330 30.84 15.42 -10.61
N ALA A 331 30.15 16.57 -10.66
CA ALA A 331 28.76 16.63 -11.08
C ALA A 331 28.69 16.34 -12.60
N THR A 332 28.02 15.26 -13.00
CA THR A 332 27.45 15.14 -14.35
C THR A 332 26.00 15.59 -14.29
N SER A 333 25.78 16.90 -14.16
CA SER A 333 24.43 17.49 -14.23
C SER A 333 23.97 17.57 -15.69
N SER A 334 22.80 17.04 -16.02
CA SER A 334 22.05 17.43 -17.23
C SER A 334 21.11 18.63 -17.00
N THR A 335 21.01 19.17 -15.78
CA THR A 335 20.25 20.38 -15.49
C THR A 335 20.90 21.22 -14.36
N SER A 336 21.06 22.53 -14.60
CA SER A 336 21.69 23.48 -13.66
C SER A 336 20.81 23.78 -12.44
N PRO A 337 21.37 23.87 -11.21
CA PRO A 337 20.69 24.51 -10.10
C PRO A 337 20.88 26.04 -10.15
N ALA A 338 19.79 26.77 -9.95
CA ALA A 338 19.80 28.20 -9.67
C ALA A 338 19.82 28.41 -8.14
N GLY A 339 20.90 28.95 -7.58
CA GLY A 339 20.91 29.31 -6.16
C GLY A 339 22.28 29.62 -5.54
N SER A 340 22.63 30.91 -5.56
CA SER A 340 23.51 31.69 -4.67
C SER A 340 24.64 30.99 -3.88
N ALA A 341 25.87 31.24 -4.32
CA ALA A 341 27.10 30.97 -3.58
C ALA A 341 27.24 31.83 -2.30
N CYS A 342 27.53 31.20 -1.17
CA CYS A 342 28.27 31.85 -0.08
C CYS A 342 29.78 31.63 -0.31
N SER A 343 30.54 32.72 -0.27
CA SER A 343 32.02 32.76 -0.31
C SER A 343 32.59 32.77 1.12
N PRO A 344 33.90 32.46 1.31
CA PRO A 344 34.43 31.63 2.40
C PRO A 344 34.45 32.24 3.80
#